data_AF-A0A6L4ZIX6-F1
#
_entry.id   AF-A0A6L4ZIX6-F1
#
_cell.length_a   1.000
_cell.length_b   1.000
_cell.length_c   1.000
_cell.angle_alpha   90.00
_cell.angle_beta   90.00
_cell.angle_gamma   90.00
#
_symmetry.space_group_name_H-M   'P 1'
#
loop_
_entity.id
_entity.type
_entity.pdbx_description
1 polymer ?
#
loop_
_entity_poly.entity_id
_entity_poly.type
_entity_poly.pdbx_seq_one_letter_code
_entity_poly.pdbx_strand_id
1 'polypeptide(L)'
;MALRRKIKFMSGRLTDLKNHEKSRKLKLAVESQFGLIPTPERIDADPSLQGEGITIAFLDSGFYAHPDLVQPENRILRYIDITNPESGDQQLYKALGQSWHGMQTSVVAAGNGYLSNGHYRGIASKAKLVLVKVGSKKGIEPENITTGLKWVLENKDKYNIKIG
;
A
#
# COMPACT_ATOMS: atom_id res chain seq x y z
N MET A 1 -2.24 -22.37 -45.94
CA MET A 1 -1.39 -21.23 -45.50
C MET A 1 -1.67 -20.74 -44.07
N ALA A 2 -2.90 -20.88 -43.53
CA ALA A 2 -3.28 -20.39 -42.20
C ALA A 2 -2.73 -21.21 -40.99
N LEU A 3 -2.61 -22.53 -41.10
CA LEU A 3 -2.17 -23.40 -39.99
C LEU A 3 -0.71 -23.14 -39.57
N ARG A 4 0.18 -22.88 -40.53
CA ARG A 4 1.60 -22.57 -40.27
C ARG A 4 1.80 -21.24 -39.53
N ARG A 5 0.94 -20.24 -39.75
CA ARG A 5 0.99 -18.95 -39.03
C ARG A 5 0.54 -19.10 -37.58
N LYS A 6 -0.47 -19.93 -37.31
CA LYS A 6 -0.99 -20.19 -35.96
C LYS A 6 0.04 -20.91 -35.07
N ILE A 7 0.74 -21.90 -35.64
CA ILE A 7 1.83 -22.63 -34.95
C ILE A 7 3.01 -21.69 -34.63
N LYS A 8 3.42 -20.84 -35.57
CA LYS A 8 4.53 -19.89 -35.37
C LYS A 8 4.20 -18.84 -34.29
N PHE A 9 2.95 -18.41 -34.21
CA PHE A 9 2.47 -17.46 -33.20
C PHE A 9 2.34 -18.09 -31.80
N MET A 10 1.83 -19.32 -31.71
CA MET A 10 1.79 -20.06 -30.44
C MET A 10 3.19 -20.43 -29.94
N SER A 11 4.08 -20.82 -30.86
CA SER A 11 5.50 -21.05 -30.58
C SER A 11 6.16 -19.79 -30.02
N GLY A 12 5.92 -18.62 -30.61
CA GLY A 12 6.45 -17.34 -30.15
C GLY A 12 6.00 -16.98 -28.71
N ARG A 13 4.70 -17.13 -28.42
CA ARG A 13 4.18 -16.94 -27.05
C ARG A 13 4.76 -17.93 -26.05
N LEU A 14 4.95 -19.19 -26.44
CA LEU A 14 5.52 -20.20 -25.55
C LEU A 14 6.98 -19.89 -25.23
N THR A 15 7.74 -19.38 -26.20
CA THR A 15 9.11 -18.91 -25.97
C THR A 15 9.16 -17.67 -25.08
N ASP A 16 8.25 -16.71 -25.26
CA ASP A 16 8.18 -15.51 -24.42
C ASP A 16 7.79 -15.84 -22.97
N LEU A 17 6.82 -16.74 -22.77
CA LEU A 17 6.44 -17.22 -21.44
C LEU A 17 7.60 -17.95 -20.75
N LYS A 18 8.30 -18.83 -21.47
CA LYS A 18 9.48 -19.54 -20.94
C LYS A 18 10.63 -18.59 -20.62
N ASN A 19 10.83 -17.56 -21.44
CA ASN A 19 11.85 -16.54 -21.19
C ASN A 19 11.48 -15.66 -20.00
N HIS A 20 10.20 -15.32 -19.84
CA HIS A 20 9.68 -14.59 -18.70
C HIS A 20 9.84 -15.40 -17.40
N GLU A 21 9.47 -16.69 -17.41
CA GLU A 21 9.68 -17.60 -16.28
C GLU A 21 11.16 -17.80 -15.94
N LYS A 22 12.02 -17.94 -16.94
CA LYS A 22 13.46 -18.12 -16.75
C LYS A 22 14.12 -16.86 -16.21
N SER A 23 13.74 -15.69 -16.72
CA SER A 23 14.19 -14.38 -16.21
C SER A 23 13.72 -14.16 -14.77
N ARG A 24 12.47 -14.54 -14.47
CA ARG A 24 11.91 -14.50 -13.11
C ARG A 24 12.63 -15.45 -12.15
N LYS A 25 12.90 -16.70 -12.54
CA LYS A 25 13.68 -17.66 -11.73
C LYS A 25 15.09 -17.16 -11.48
N LEU A 26 15.72 -16.54 -12.48
CA LEU A 26 17.04 -15.95 -12.33
C LEU A 26 17.02 -14.73 -11.39
N LYS A 27 15.98 -13.89 -11.48
CA LYS A 27 15.78 -12.75 -10.60
C LYS A 27 15.53 -13.16 -9.15
N LEU A 28 14.69 -14.17 -8.92
CA LEU A 28 14.46 -14.79 -7.60
C LEU A 28 15.74 -15.43 -7.02
N ALA A 29 16.59 -16.01 -7.87
CA ALA A 29 17.87 -16.58 -7.45
C ALA A 29 18.93 -15.51 -7.14
N VAL A 30 18.84 -14.31 -7.73
CA VAL A 30 19.73 -13.16 -7.44
C VAL A 30 19.22 -12.37 -6.23
N GLU A 31 17.90 -12.30 -6.01
CA GLU A 31 17.26 -11.66 -4.85
C GLU A 31 17.48 -12.43 -3.53
N SER A 32 17.98 -13.67 -3.59
CA SER A 32 18.41 -14.43 -2.40
C SER A 32 19.56 -13.76 -1.62
N GLN A 33 20.14 -12.69 -2.14
CA GLN A 33 21.11 -11.84 -1.44
C GLN A 33 20.48 -11.05 -0.26
N PHE A 34 19.14 -10.93 -0.20
CA PHE A 34 18.40 -10.28 0.91
C PHE A 34 17.55 -11.25 1.76
N GLY A 35 17.53 -12.55 1.45
CA GLY A 35 16.86 -13.61 2.22
C GLY A 35 15.33 -13.58 2.28
N LEU A 36 14.67 -12.45 1.97
CA LEU A 36 13.22 -12.29 2.05
C LEU A 36 12.63 -11.89 0.69
N ILE A 37 11.75 -12.74 0.17
CA ILE A 37 10.95 -12.43 -1.03
C ILE A 37 9.94 -11.31 -0.67
N PRO A 38 9.79 -10.22 -1.44
CA PRO A 38 8.80 -9.18 -1.13
C PRO A 38 7.36 -9.63 -1.40
N THR A 39 6.39 -8.94 -0.79
CA THR A 39 4.97 -9.34 -0.80
C THR A 39 4.37 -9.45 -2.21
N PRO A 40 4.54 -8.47 -3.12
CA PRO A 40 3.99 -8.58 -4.47
C PRO A 40 4.48 -9.82 -5.22
N GLU A 41 5.75 -10.18 -5.06
CA GLU A 41 6.38 -11.34 -5.70
C GLU A 41 5.89 -12.66 -5.07
N ARG A 42 5.68 -12.71 -3.75
CA ARG A 42 5.15 -13.90 -3.04
C ARG A 42 3.77 -14.32 -3.54
N ILE A 43 2.91 -13.36 -3.86
CA ILE A 43 1.52 -13.61 -4.25
C ILE A 43 1.29 -13.52 -5.76
N ASP A 44 2.35 -13.33 -6.55
CA ASP A 44 2.27 -13.12 -7.99
C ASP A 44 1.35 -11.95 -8.40
N ALA A 45 1.47 -10.82 -7.68
CA ALA A 45 0.69 -9.62 -7.97
C ALA A 45 1.05 -9.04 -9.33
N ASP A 46 0.04 -8.65 -10.12
CA ASP A 46 0.24 -7.99 -11.40
C ASP A 46 0.92 -6.63 -11.19
N PRO A 47 2.13 -6.41 -11.73
CA PRO A 47 2.86 -5.17 -11.53
C PRO A 47 2.20 -3.95 -12.20
N SER A 48 1.21 -4.13 -13.06
CA SER A 48 0.43 -3.03 -13.65
C SER A 48 -0.71 -2.54 -12.76
N LEU A 49 -1.04 -3.26 -11.68
CA LEU A 49 -2.16 -2.94 -10.78
C LEU A 49 -1.62 -2.55 -9.39
N GLN A 50 -1.25 -1.28 -9.21
CA GLN A 50 -0.63 -0.78 -7.96
C GLN A 50 -1.55 0.18 -7.18
N GLY A 51 -2.83 0.25 -7.54
CA GLY A 51 -3.82 1.09 -6.85
C GLY A 51 -3.84 2.54 -7.32
N GLU A 52 -3.34 2.84 -8.52
CA GLU A 52 -3.44 4.17 -9.14
C GLU A 52 -4.89 4.67 -9.17
N GLY A 53 -5.12 5.91 -8.71
CA GLY A 53 -6.46 6.50 -8.67
C GLY A 53 -7.36 6.01 -7.52
N ILE A 54 -6.88 5.09 -6.70
CA ILE A 54 -7.57 4.59 -5.51
C ILE A 54 -7.09 5.33 -4.27
N THR A 55 -8.01 5.73 -3.40
CA THR A 55 -7.71 6.17 -2.04
C THR A 55 -8.19 5.12 -1.04
N ILE A 56 -7.30 4.72 -0.13
CA ILE A 56 -7.59 3.77 0.96
C ILE A 56 -7.67 4.55 2.27
N ALA A 57 -8.77 4.38 3.01
CA ALA A 57 -8.89 4.88 4.37
C ALA A 57 -8.41 3.82 5.36
N PHE A 58 -7.45 4.19 6.22
CA PHE A 58 -6.98 3.33 7.30
C PHE A 58 -7.54 3.85 8.63
N LEU A 59 -8.33 3.03 9.31
CA LEU A 59 -8.74 3.26 10.69
C LEU A 59 -7.88 2.41 11.62
N ASP A 60 -7.06 3.03 12.46
CA ASP A 60 -6.17 2.30 13.36
C ASP A 60 -5.79 3.13 14.60
N SER A 61 -5.00 2.52 15.48
CA SER A 61 -4.42 3.08 16.70
C SER A 61 -3.61 4.37 16.52
N GLY A 62 -3.00 4.58 15.36
CA GLY A 62 -2.29 5.80 15.00
C GLY A 62 -1.37 5.60 13.80
N PHE A 63 -0.76 6.70 13.35
CA PHE A 63 0.09 6.72 12.16
C PHE A 63 1.19 7.75 12.32
N TYR A 64 2.20 7.69 11.45
CA TYR A 64 3.18 8.76 11.31
C TYR A 64 3.56 8.99 9.84
N ALA A 65 4.30 10.05 9.55
CA ALA A 65 4.73 10.39 8.20
C ALA A 65 5.91 9.52 7.73
N HIS A 66 5.67 8.22 7.50
CA HIS A 66 6.70 7.29 7.06
C HIS A 66 7.20 7.62 5.64
N PRO A 67 8.52 7.58 5.35
CA PRO A 67 9.08 7.89 4.03
C PRO A 67 8.42 7.16 2.87
N ASP A 68 8.11 5.88 3.01
CA ASP A 68 7.43 5.09 1.96
C ASP A 68 6.02 5.60 1.59
N LEU A 69 5.41 6.48 2.38
CA LEU A 69 4.14 7.13 2.06
C LEU A 69 4.28 8.59 1.65
N VAL A 70 5.37 9.25 2.06
CA VAL A 70 5.54 10.71 1.91
C VAL A 70 6.66 11.12 0.96
N GLN A 71 7.48 10.18 0.51
CA GLN A 71 8.60 10.40 -0.41
C GLN A 71 8.46 9.52 -1.66
N PRO A 72 8.86 9.98 -2.85
CA PRO A 72 9.30 11.36 -3.15
C PRO A 72 8.15 12.38 -3.15
N GLU A 73 6.91 11.90 -3.12
CA GLU A 73 5.70 12.71 -3.08
C GLU A 73 4.82 12.29 -1.89
N ASN A 74 4.09 13.26 -1.34
CA ASN A 74 3.15 12.97 -0.25
C ASN A 74 1.85 12.36 -0.79
N ARG A 75 1.61 11.08 -0.47
CA ARG A 75 0.38 10.37 -0.85
C ARG A 75 -0.68 10.35 0.25
N ILE A 76 -0.39 10.91 1.43
CA ILE A 76 -1.35 11.06 2.52
C ILE A 76 -2.18 12.32 2.24
N LEU A 77 -3.45 12.13 1.85
CA LEU A 77 -4.37 13.22 1.52
C LEU A 77 -4.94 13.89 2.77
N ARG A 78 -5.14 13.10 3.82
CA ARG A 78 -5.67 13.60 5.08
C ARG A 78 -5.23 12.71 6.24
N TYR A 79 -4.85 13.36 7.34
CA TYR A 79 -4.77 12.73 8.65
C TYR A 79 -5.82 13.35 9.58
N ILE A 80 -6.48 12.53 10.39
CA ILE A 80 -7.38 12.99 11.43
C ILE A 80 -7.22 12.12 12.68
N ASP A 81 -7.14 12.76 13.84
CA ASP A 81 -7.19 12.10 15.13
C ASP A 81 -8.60 12.25 15.71
N ILE A 82 -9.37 11.17 15.74
CA ILE A 82 -10.73 11.16 16.29
C ILE A 82 -10.72 11.45 17.79
N THR A 83 -9.63 11.11 18.49
CA THR A 83 -9.48 11.35 19.93
C THR A 83 -9.09 12.80 20.24
N ASN A 84 -8.60 13.54 19.24
CA ASN A 84 -8.31 14.97 19.35
C ASN A 84 -8.39 15.65 17.96
N PRO A 85 -9.61 15.94 17.46
CA PRO A 85 -9.81 16.45 16.09
C PRO A 85 -9.15 17.81 15.82
N GLU A 86 -8.91 18.60 16.85
CA GLU A 86 -8.30 19.94 16.76
C GLU A 86 -6.76 19.89 16.70
N SER A 87 -6.16 18.71 16.92
CA SER A 87 -4.70 18.55 17.01
C SER A 87 -3.94 18.82 15.70
N GLY A 88 -4.64 18.80 14.57
CA GLY A 88 -4.10 19.06 13.24
C GLY A 88 -3.09 18.02 12.76
N ASP A 89 -2.67 18.19 11.51
CA ASP A 89 -1.87 17.19 10.78
C ASP A 89 -0.41 17.13 11.27
N GLN A 90 0.04 18.13 12.04
CA GLN A 90 1.37 18.16 12.65
C GLN A 90 1.63 16.97 13.58
N GLN A 91 0.59 16.37 14.16
CA GLN A 91 0.72 15.18 15.00
C GLN A 91 1.25 13.97 14.21
N LEU A 92 1.01 13.92 12.89
CA LEU A 92 1.51 12.86 12.03
C LEU A 92 3.05 12.82 11.99
N TYR A 93 3.73 13.92 12.29
CA TYR A 93 5.20 13.97 12.34
C TYR A 93 5.77 13.60 13.71
N LYS A 94 4.92 13.31 14.69
CA LYS A 94 5.31 12.82 16.02
C LYS A 94 5.06 11.32 16.09
N ALA A 95 6.10 10.53 15.84
CA ALA A 95 6.03 9.09 15.99
C ALA A 95 5.88 8.72 17.48
N LEU A 96 4.68 8.31 17.87
CA LEU A 96 4.38 7.81 19.22
C LEU A 96 4.22 6.28 19.18
N GLY A 97 4.48 5.58 20.28
CA GLY A 97 4.46 4.10 20.31
C GLY A 97 3.14 3.48 19.81
N GLN A 98 2.00 4.10 20.14
CA GLN A 98 0.66 3.70 19.67
C GLN A 98 0.43 3.92 18.17
N SER A 99 1.37 4.54 17.45
CA SER A 99 1.26 4.81 16.01
C SER A 99 1.83 3.69 15.16
N TRP A 100 2.58 2.77 15.77
CA TRP A 100 3.32 1.75 15.04
C TRP A 100 2.40 0.77 14.32
N HIS A 101 1.31 0.31 14.95
CA HIS A 101 0.44 -0.70 14.36
C HIS A 101 -0.25 -0.18 13.09
N GLY A 102 -0.92 0.98 13.16
CA GLY A 102 -1.53 1.58 11.97
C GLY A 102 -0.52 1.96 10.91
N MET A 103 0.68 2.40 11.31
CA MET A 103 1.75 2.64 10.35
C MET A 103 2.17 1.36 9.63
N GLN A 104 2.45 0.28 10.36
CA GLN A 104 2.85 -0.99 9.78
C GLN A 104 1.79 -1.47 8.79
N THR A 105 0.52 -1.46 9.19
CA THR A 105 -0.60 -1.88 8.34
C THR A 105 -0.67 -1.07 7.04
N SER A 106 -0.58 0.26 7.14
CA SER A 106 -0.65 1.13 5.96
C SER A 106 0.57 1.05 5.04
N VAL A 107 1.79 0.86 5.58
CA VAL A 107 3.00 0.65 4.77
C VAL A 107 2.99 -0.72 4.09
N VAL A 108 2.59 -1.78 4.79
CA VAL A 108 2.48 -3.12 4.17
C VAL A 108 1.47 -3.11 3.02
N ALA A 109 0.37 -2.39 3.17
CA ALA A 109 -0.65 -2.29 2.13
C ALA A 109 -0.22 -1.39 0.97
N ALA A 110 0.28 -0.18 1.26
CA ALA A 110 0.40 0.90 0.28
C ALA A 110 1.75 1.64 0.30
N GLY A 111 2.76 1.18 1.04
CA GLY A 111 4.11 1.71 0.99
C GLY A 111 4.71 1.58 -0.41
N ASN A 112 5.38 2.61 -0.90
CA ASN A 112 6.03 2.55 -2.22
C ASN A 112 7.42 1.88 -2.17
N GLY A 113 7.89 1.50 -0.98
CA GLY A 113 9.21 0.91 -0.79
C GLY A 113 10.35 1.91 -0.97
N TYR A 114 10.13 3.21 -0.81
CA TYR A 114 11.14 4.26 -1.00
C TYR A 114 12.47 3.95 -0.30
N LEU A 115 12.43 3.51 0.97
CA LEU A 115 13.64 3.16 1.74
C LEU A 115 14.37 1.91 1.21
N SER A 116 13.75 1.16 0.30
CA SER A 116 14.26 -0.09 -0.29
C SER A 116 14.41 -0.01 -1.80
N ASN A 117 14.45 1.20 -2.38
CA ASN A 117 14.44 1.42 -3.84
C ASN A 117 13.29 0.68 -4.55
N GLY A 118 12.12 0.61 -3.90
CA GLY A 118 10.91 -0.04 -4.43
C GLY A 118 10.86 -1.56 -4.28
N HIS A 119 11.85 -2.19 -3.64
CA HIS A 119 11.91 -3.64 -3.47
C HIS A 119 10.85 -4.15 -2.49
N TYR A 120 10.78 -3.59 -1.29
CA TYR A 120 9.77 -3.93 -0.27
C TYR A 120 8.56 -2.99 -0.33
N ARG A 121 7.92 -2.92 -1.50
CA ARG A 121 6.69 -2.15 -1.69
C ARG A 121 5.44 -2.94 -1.31
N GLY A 122 4.41 -2.23 -0.87
CA GLY A 122 3.07 -2.76 -0.69
C GLY A 122 2.38 -3.07 -2.01
N ILE A 123 1.28 -3.82 -1.94
CA ILE A 123 0.50 -4.22 -3.12
C ILE A 123 -0.10 -2.99 -3.81
N ALA A 124 -0.68 -2.07 -3.04
CA ALA A 124 -1.29 -0.83 -3.53
C ALA A 124 -0.30 0.35 -3.43
N SER A 125 0.93 0.16 -3.89
CA SER A 125 2.05 1.11 -3.74
C SER A 125 1.86 2.48 -4.40
N LYS A 126 0.89 2.64 -5.30
CA LYS A 126 0.50 3.93 -5.91
C LYS A 126 -0.86 4.46 -5.45
N ALA A 127 -1.48 3.81 -4.46
CA ALA A 127 -2.71 4.33 -3.86
C ALA A 127 -2.43 5.60 -3.03
N LYS A 128 -3.44 6.44 -2.91
CA LYS A 128 -3.47 7.55 -1.95
C LYS A 128 -4.05 7.07 -0.63
N LEU A 129 -3.76 7.80 0.46
CA LEU A 129 -4.16 7.38 1.80
C LEU A 129 -4.93 8.47 2.53
N VAL A 130 -5.93 8.03 3.31
CA VAL A 130 -6.57 8.82 4.36
C VAL A 130 -6.36 8.07 5.67
N LEU A 131 -5.76 8.74 6.65
CA LEU A 131 -5.33 8.13 7.90
C LEU A 131 -6.22 8.63 9.05
N VAL A 132 -6.97 7.71 9.65
CA VAL A 132 -7.97 7.99 10.68
C VAL A 132 -7.54 7.32 11.97
N LYS A 133 -6.95 8.10 12.88
CA LYS A 133 -6.52 7.60 14.18
C LYS A 133 -7.72 7.52 15.12
N VAL A 134 -7.98 6.32 15.64
CA VAL A 134 -9.07 6.03 16.60
C VAL A 134 -8.55 5.56 17.97
N GLY A 135 -7.24 5.28 18.08
CA GLY A 135 -6.63 4.87 19.33
C GLY A 135 -6.26 6.04 20.24
N SER A 136 -6.47 5.88 21.54
CA SER A 136 -5.99 6.79 22.58
C SER A 136 -4.91 6.11 23.44
N LYS A 137 -4.41 6.78 24.48
CA LYS A 137 -3.51 6.17 25.48
C LYS A 137 -4.17 5.00 26.24
N LYS A 138 -5.51 4.94 26.26
CA LYS A 138 -6.28 3.88 26.92
C LYS A 138 -6.58 2.69 26.00
N GLY A 139 -6.21 2.77 24.73
CA GLY A 139 -6.56 1.79 23.69
C GLY A 139 -7.56 2.35 22.69
N ILE A 140 -8.21 1.45 21.93
CA ILE A 140 -9.22 1.80 20.94
C ILE A 140 -10.61 1.57 21.55
N GLU A 141 -11.36 2.65 21.72
CA GLU A 141 -12.73 2.61 22.26
C GLU A 141 -13.75 2.45 21.11
N PRO A 142 -14.82 1.66 21.27
CA PRO A 142 -15.83 1.43 20.24
C PRO A 142 -16.46 2.71 19.67
N GLU A 143 -16.60 3.74 20.50
CA GLU A 143 -17.14 5.05 20.13
C GLU A 143 -16.23 5.78 19.14
N ASN A 144 -14.91 5.66 19.30
CA ASN A 144 -13.93 6.24 18.38
C ASN A 144 -13.96 5.53 17.03
N ILE A 145 -14.12 4.20 17.02
CA ILE A 145 -14.29 3.43 15.78
C ILE A 145 -15.55 3.90 15.05
N THR A 146 -16.68 3.99 15.75
CA THR A 146 -17.95 4.43 15.17
C THR A 146 -17.85 5.85 14.59
N THR A 147 -17.21 6.76 15.33
CA THR A 147 -16.99 8.14 14.89
C THR A 147 -16.04 8.21 13.69
N GLY A 148 -14.97 7.42 13.69
CA GLY A 148 -14.04 7.31 12.57
C GLY A 148 -14.71 6.79 11.30
N LEU A 149 -15.55 5.76 11.40
CA LEU A 149 -16.28 5.20 10.27
C LEU A 149 -17.28 6.22 9.69
N LYS A 150 -18.01 6.93 10.55
CA LYS A 150 -18.90 8.02 10.12
C LYS A 150 -18.13 9.11 9.39
N TRP A 151 -16.99 9.53 9.94
CA TRP A 151 -16.15 10.53 9.30
C TRP A 151 -15.66 10.07 7.91
N VAL A 152 -15.28 8.81 7.75
CA VAL A 152 -14.89 8.25 6.44
C VAL A 152 -16.06 8.26 5.46
N LEU A 153 -17.26 7.87 5.88
CA LEU A 153 -18.45 7.89 5.03
C LEU A 153 -18.79 9.32 4.57
N GLU A 154 -18.73 10.29 5.48
CA GLU A 154 -18.99 11.70 5.19
C GLU A 154 -17.93 12.33 4.26
N ASN A 155 -16.69 11.85 4.33
CA ASN A 155 -15.57 12.39 3.54
C ASN A 155 -15.21 11.52 2.32
N LYS A 156 -15.96 10.45 2.07
CA LYS A 156 -15.68 9.46 1.02
C LYS A 156 -15.51 10.12 -0.33
N ASP A 157 -16.47 10.95 -0.73
CA ASP A 157 -16.46 11.55 -2.06
C ASP A 157 -15.42 12.68 -2.16
N LYS A 158 -15.20 13.44 -1.08
CA LYS A 158 -14.19 14.50 -1.00
C LYS A 158 -12.77 14.00 -1.27
N TYR A 159 -12.40 12.85 -0.72
CA TYR A 159 -11.07 12.26 -0.88
C TYR A 159 -11.02 11.07 -1.85
N ASN A 160 -12.12 10.82 -2.57
CA ASN A 160 -12.26 9.68 -3.48
C ASN A 160 -11.92 8.33 -2.81
N ILE A 161 -12.36 8.12 -1.57
CA ILE A 161 -12.14 6.88 -0.81
C ILE A 161 -12.92 5.75 -1.50
N LYS A 162 -12.22 4.67 -1.89
CA LYS A 162 -12.83 3.49 -2.52
C LYS A 162 -12.74 2.24 -1.65
N ILE A 163 -11.87 2.26 -0.65
CA ILE A 163 -11.65 1.18 0.31
C ILE A 163 -11.59 1.84 1.69
N GLY A 164 -12.37 1.36 2.64
CA GLY A 164 -12.42 1.85 4.02
C GLY A 164 -12.98 0.80 4.96
#